data_AF-A0A933P8T4-F1
#
_entry.id   AF-A0A933P8T4-F1
#
_cell.length_a   1.000
_cell.length_b   1.000
_cell.length_c   1.000
_cell.angle_alpha   90.00
_cell.angle_beta   90.00
_cell.angle_gamma   90.00
#
_symmetry.space_group_name_H-M   'P 1'
#
loop_
_entity.id
_entity.type
_entity.pdbx_description
1 polymer ?
#
loop_
_entity_poly.entity_id
_entity_poly.type
_entity_poly.pdbx_seq_one_letter_code
_entity_poly.pdbx_strand_id
1 'polypeptide(L)'
;APAGCCAADDAARACTDACGPRARTAAVSPAAGTGPDPDRTDRLVALYAEMLDRPDAGPGSTFTGLGGDSLSYVALSVRLEDELGTLPDGWATTPVADLARSVAPRRSAWARVETAVVLRCLAIVAIVGTHADLFTLRGGAHLLLAVAGYNAARFTFPATGAREHAARAGRTLARVAVPTVAWVGCLALLGAYPWTTALLVNGPLGPDRWGRAWHYWFVEALVWILVATTALLAVPAVRRARAGHPFAVAVGLVAVGLLPRFGLVRVDTGPERGTPQYVFWLFALGWAVAEARTTRERLVVSGAALVAVPGFFDAPARDAVVLVGILALVWLRAVRLPRVVTPVVGVVASSSLYTYLTQWQVFPALRDVPALALVASLLVGAAAWWLAERLRRALPARGGAPAPAAPPPPVPVRTPDPARRTP
;
A
#
# COMPACT_ATOMS: atom_id res chain seq x y z
N ALA A 1 -66.86 -29.35 -5.28
CA ALA A 1 -68.00 -29.05 -6.17
C ALA A 1 -69.23 -28.79 -5.32
N PRO A 2 -70.22 -28.01 -5.80
CA PRO A 2 -70.25 -27.09 -6.94
C PRO A 2 -70.04 -25.62 -6.42
N ALA A 3 -70.48 -24.48 -6.98
CA ALA A 3 -70.98 -24.10 -8.31
C ALA A 3 -70.72 -22.58 -8.57
N GLY A 4 -70.54 -22.18 -9.85
CA GLY A 4 -71.01 -20.93 -10.46
C GLY A 4 -70.22 -19.63 -10.15
N CYS A 5 -69.53 -18.93 -11.08
CA CYS A 5 -69.79 -18.49 -12.46
C CYS A 5 -70.51 -17.11 -12.61
N CYS A 6 -69.76 -16.16 -13.19
CA CYS A 6 -70.16 -15.08 -14.11
C CYS A 6 -71.01 -13.87 -13.62
N ALA A 7 -70.35 -12.70 -13.49
CA ALA A 7 -70.71 -11.37 -14.04
C ALA A 7 -69.67 -10.35 -13.53
N ALA A 8 -68.77 -9.83 -14.37
CA ALA A 8 -68.92 -8.63 -15.22
C ALA A 8 -68.64 -7.31 -14.45
N ASP A 9 -67.49 -6.71 -14.79
CA ASP A 9 -67.13 -5.28 -14.81
C ASP A 9 -67.66 -4.34 -13.71
N ASP A 10 -66.80 -4.01 -12.73
CA ASP A 10 -66.30 -2.63 -12.50
C ASP A 10 -65.47 -2.55 -11.19
N ALA A 11 -64.17 -2.80 -11.28
CA ALA A 11 -63.26 -2.79 -10.14
C ALA A 11 -62.17 -1.71 -10.27
N ALA A 12 -62.45 -0.46 -9.84
CA ALA A 12 -61.40 0.55 -9.61
C ALA A 12 -61.83 1.78 -8.76
N ARG A 13 -62.22 1.60 -7.47
CA ARG A 13 -62.09 2.65 -6.40
C ARG A 13 -62.55 2.21 -5.00
N ALA A 14 -61.78 1.35 -4.31
CA ALA A 14 -61.79 1.26 -2.83
C ALA A 14 -60.58 0.46 -2.30
N CYS A 15 -60.00 0.93 -1.19
CA CYS A 15 -59.21 0.20 -0.19
C CYS A 15 -58.13 -0.81 -0.66
N THR A 16 -56.85 -0.48 -0.41
CA THR A 16 -55.84 -1.47 0.02
C THR A 16 -54.64 -0.77 0.68
N ASP A 17 -54.85 -0.21 1.86
CA ASP A 17 -53.81 -0.22 2.89
C ASP A 17 -53.84 -1.58 3.63
N ALA A 18 -52.72 -1.96 4.24
CA ALA A 18 -52.51 -3.17 5.04
C ALA A 18 -52.45 -4.53 4.30
N CYS A 19 -51.34 -4.80 3.61
CA CYS A 19 -50.54 -6.04 3.73
C CYS A 19 -49.30 -6.00 2.80
N GLY A 20 -48.09 -6.25 3.32
CA GLY A 20 -46.92 -6.58 2.49
C GLY A 20 -46.78 -8.10 2.29
N PRO A 21 -45.66 -8.62 1.76
CA PRO A 21 -44.62 -8.00 0.93
C PRO A 21 -44.41 -8.75 -0.40
N ARG A 22 -43.92 -8.10 -1.48
CA ARG A 22 -43.04 -8.72 -2.52
C ARG A 22 -42.67 -7.77 -3.66
N ALA A 23 -41.58 -8.14 -4.33
CA ALA A 23 -41.01 -7.49 -5.50
C ALA A 23 -42.05 -7.19 -6.61
N ARG A 24 -42.04 -5.94 -7.08
CA ARG A 24 -42.29 -5.60 -8.49
C ARG A 24 -41.20 -4.65 -8.94
N THR A 25 -40.22 -5.20 -9.66
CA THR A 25 -39.30 -4.42 -10.50
C THR A 25 -40.13 -3.58 -11.45
N ALA A 26 -40.04 -2.25 -11.35
CA ALA A 26 -40.64 -1.36 -12.32
C ALA A 26 -39.98 -1.61 -13.67
N ALA A 27 -40.73 -2.17 -14.61
CA ALA A 27 -40.31 -2.32 -16.00
C ALA A 27 -40.27 -0.94 -16.66
N VAL A 28 -39.17 -0.22 -16.46
CA VAL A 28 -38.80 0.88 -17.34
C VAL A 28 -38.34 0.23 -18.64
N SER A 29 -39.20 0.25 -19.66
CA SER A 29 -38.81 -0.09 -21.03
C SER A 29 -37.61 0.78 -21.42
N PRO A 30 -36.45 0.19 -21.76
CA PRO A 30 -35.35 0.98 -22.28
C PRO A 30 -35.74 1.49 -23.67
N ALA A 31 -36.01 2.78 -23.78
CA ALA A 31 -36.10 3.45 -25.08
C ALA A 31 -34.78 3.22 -25.83
N ALA A 32 -34.88 2.90 -27.12
CA ALA A 32 -33.74 2.46 -27.93
C ALA A 32 -32.61 3.50 -27.95
N GLY A 33 -31.36 3.07 -27.71
CA GLY A 33 -30.22 3.98 -27.74
C GLY A 33 -28.85 3.49 -27.23
N THR A 34 -28.71 2.25 -26.74
CA THR A 34 -27.41 1.72 -26.27
C THR A 34 -27.19 0.25 -26.66
N GLY A 35 -26.95 0.00 -27.95
CA GLY A 35 -26.10 -1.14 -28.32
C GLY A 35 -24.67 -0.89 -27.84
N PRO A 36 -23.77 -1.91 -27.83
CA PRO A 36 -22.35 -1.63 -27.76
C PRO A 36 -21.98 -0.70 -28.91
N ASP A 37 -21.21 0.35 -28.62
CA ASP A 37 -20.48 1.12 -29.64
C ASP A 37 -19.48 0.14 -30.29
N PRO A 38 -19.73 -0.38 -31.51
CA PRO A 38 -18.95 -1.51 -32.04
C PRO A 38 -17.52 -1.05 -32.31
N ASP A 39 -17.41 0.13 -32.93
CA ASP A 39 -16.19 0.84 -33.27
C ASP A 39 -15.29 1.10 -32.03
N ARG A 40 -15.87 1.48 -30.89
CA ARG A 40 -15.12 1.56 -29.62
C ARG A 40 -14.72 0.19 -29.08
N THR A 41 -15.60 -0.81 -29.15
CA THR A 41 -15.29 -2.16 -28.67
C THR A 41 -14.13 -2.76 -29.47
N ASP A 42 -14.16 -2.61 -30.79
CA ASP A 42 -13.14 -3.10 -31.71
C ASP A 42 -11.79 -2.36 -31.54
N ARG A 43 -11.80 -1.04 -31.31
CA ARG A 43 -10.61 -0.28 -30.90
C ARG A 43 -9.97 -0.86 -29.63
N LEU A 44 -10.76 -1.15 -28.60
CA LEU A 44 -10.24 -1.71 -27.35
C LEU A 44 -9.73 -3.15 -27.54
N VAL A 45 -10.40 -3.98 -28.34
CA VAL A 45 -9.93 -5.34 -28.67
C VAL A 45 -8.59 -5.27 -29.41
N ALA A 46 -8.45 -4.38 -30.40
CA ALA A 46 -7.19 -4.17 -31.12
C ALA A 46 -6.05 -3.71 -30.19
N LEU A 47 -6.34 -2.78 -29.28
CA LEU A 47 -5.37 -2.30 -28.28
C LEU A 47 -4.90 -3.43 -27.33
N TYR A 48 -5.81 -4.30 -26.89
CA TYR A 48 -5.46 -5.48 -26.09
C TYR A 48 -4.62 -6.48 -26.89
N ALA A 49 -4.95 -6.71 -28.18
CA ALA A 49 -4.20 -7.62 -29.04
C ALA A 49 -2.77 -7.12 -29.30
N GLU A 50 -2.61 -5.82 -29.61
CA GLU A 50 -1.30 -5.15 -29.81
C GLU A 50 -0.45 -5.21 -28.53
N MET A 51 -1.01 -4.81 -27.38
CA MET A 51 -0.22 -4.58 -26.17
C MET A 51 0.06 -5.84 -25.34
N LEU A 52 -0.62 -6.95 -25.61
CA LEU A 52 -0.41 -8.24 -24.94
C LEU A 52 0.19 -9.32 -25.84
N ASP A 53 0.39 -9.03 -27.13
CA ASP A 53 0.78 -10.00 -28.16
C ASP A 53 -0.20 -11.19 -28.24
N ARG A 54 -1.50 -10.87 -28.22
CA ARG A 54 -2.63 -11.83 -28.16
C ARG A 54 -3.64 -11.58 -29.29
N PRO A 55 -3.40 -12.12 -30.51
CA PRO A 55 -4.34 -11.98 -31.63
C PRO A 55 -5.67 -12.72 -31.41
N ASP A 56 -5.78 -13.54 -30.36
CA ASP A 56 -7.00 -14.19 -29.89
C ASP A 56 -7.83 -13.34 -28.90
N ALA A 57 -7.44 -12.09 -28.65
CA ALA A 57 -8.24 -11.15 -27.86
C ALA A 57 -9.58 -10.86 -28.56
N GLY A 58 -10.66 -10.82 -27.77
CA GLY A 58 -12.01 -10.52 -28.26
C GLY A 58 -12.86 -9.78 -27.23
N PRO A 59 -14.12 -9.45 -27.55
CA PRO A 59 -14.96 -8.60 -26.69
C PRO A 59 -15.23 -9.17 -25.28
N GLY A 60 -15.19 -10.50 -25.13
CA GLY A 60 -15.34 -11.18 -23.83
C GLY A 60 -14.03 -11.34 -23.04
N SER A 61 -12.89 -10.97 -23.61
CA SER A 61 -11.58 -11.15 -22.96
C SER A 61 -11.38 -10.17 -21.80
N THR A 62 -10.55 -10.57 -20.83
CA THR A 62 -10.12 -9.73 -19.69
C THR A 62 -8.60 -9.62 -19.71
N PHE A 63 -8.03 -8.58 -19.11
CA PHE A 63 -6.58 -8.41 -19.04
C PHE A 63 -5.91 -9.58 -18.30
N THR A 64 -6.51 -10.01 -17.19
CA THR A 64 -6.05 -11.19 -16.44
C THR A 64 -6.22 -12.49 -17.22
N GLY A 65 -7.29 -12.63 -18.00
CA GLY A 65 -7.56 -13.82 -18.82
C GLY A 65 -6.60 -13.96 -20.01
N LEU A 66 -6.11 -12.83 -20.55
CA LEU A 66 -5.10 -12.79 -21.61
C LEU A 66 -3.66 -12.87 -21.09
N GLY A 67 -3.45 -13.06 -19.78
CA GLY A 67 -2.13 -13.26 -19.18
C GLY A 67 -1.33 -11.97 -18.93
N GLY A 68 -1.99 -10.81 -18.86
CA GLY A 68 -1.33 -9.53 -18.64
C GLY A 68 -0.55 -9.44 -17.31
N ASP A 69 0.58 -8.76 -17.35
CA ASP A 69 1.58 -8.64 -16.27
C ASP A 69 1.66 -7.21 -15.69
N SER A 70 2.55 -6.97 -14.71
CA SER A 70 2.67 -5.65 -14.06
C SER A 70 3.21 -4.52 -14.95
N LEU A 71 3.85 -4.83 -16.09
CA LEU A 71 4.40 -3.83 -17.03
C LEU A 71 3.36 -3.45 -18.06
N SER A 72 2.77 -4.45 -18.71
CA SER A 72 1.62 -4.31 -19.61
C SER A 72 0.40 -3.70 -18.90
N TYR A 73 0.19 -3.95 -17.59
CA TYR A 73 -0.88 -3.34 -16.81
C TYR A 73 -0.78 -1.81 -16.83
N VAL A 74 0.40 -1.24 -16.58
CA VAL A 74 0.61 0.22 -16.53
C VAL A 74 0.55 0.82 -17.93
N ALA A 75 1.15 0.17 -18.91
CA ALA A 75 1.15 0.66 -20.29
C ALA A 75 -0.27 0.66 -20.89
N LEU A 76 -1.01 -0.44 -20.71
CA LEU A 76 -2.38 -0.56 -21.19
C LEU A 76 -3.34 0.31 -20.37
N SER A 77 -3.18 0.45 -19.05
CA SER A 77 -4.03 1.34 -18.26
C SER A 77 -3.97 2.79 -18.72
N VAL A 78 -2.79 3.27 -19.15
CA VAL A 78 -2.65 4.64 -19.67
C VAL A 78 -3.38 4.78 -21.00
N ARG A 79 -3.13 3.90 -21.98
CA ARG A 79 -3.83 3.92 -23.28
C ARG A 79 -5.35 3.76 -23.13
N LEU A 80 -5.80 2.92 -22.20
CA LEU A 80 -7.22 2.79 -21.88
C LEU A 80 -7.80 4.02 -21.17
N GLU A 81 -7.03 4.74 -20.34
CA GLU A 81 -7.49 5.98 -19.70
C GLU A 81 -7.48 7.19 -20.66
N ASP A 82 -6.72 7.13 -21.74
CA ASP A 82 -6.82 8.07 -22.87
C ASP A 82 -8.13 7.86 -23.66
N GLU A 83 -8.47 6.61 -24.01
CA GLU A 83 -9.72 6.25 -24.73
C GLU A 83 -11.00 6.34 -23.85
N LEU A 84 -10.93 5.89 -22.59
CA LEU A 84 -12.07 5.84 -21.67
C LEU A 84 -12.14 7.04 -20.71
N GLY A 85 -11.13 7.93 -20.70
CA GLY A 85 -11.12 9.19 -19.94
C GLY A 85 -10.96 9.06 -18.41
N THR A 86 -11.50 8.01 -17.78
CA THR A 86 -11.22 7.57 -16.41
C THR A 86 -11.50 6.07 -16.32
N LEU A 87 -10.46 5.29 -16.07
CA LEU A 87 -10.53 3.83 -16.05
C LEU A 87 -11.23 3.31 -14.77
N PRO A 88 -12.19 2.38 -14.85
CA PRO A 88 -12.93 1.90 -13.68
C PRO A 88 -12.09 1.00 -12.77
N ASP A 89 -12.40 1.01 -11.47
CA ASP A 89 -11.85 0.07 -10.49
C ASP A 89 -12.17 -1.37 -10.92
N GLY A 90 -11.15 -2.25 -10.96
CA GLY A 90 -11.33 -3.65 -11.40
C GLY A 90 -11.33 -3.87 -12.92
N TRP A 91 -10.95 -2.87 -13.73
CA TRP A 91 -10.87 -2.99 -15.19
C TRP A 91 -10.15 -4.26 -15.69
N ALA A 92 -9.08 -4.68 -14.99
CA ALA A 92 -8.27 -5.81 -15.43
C ALA A 92 -9.00 -7.16 -15.41
N THR A 93 -10.06 -7.29 -14.62
CA THR A 93 -10.95 -8.46 -14.58
C THR A 93 -12.29 -8.20 -15.29
N THR A 94 -12.45 -7.04 -15.93
CA THR A 94 -13.68 -6.63 -16.61
C THR A 94 -13.57 -6.96 -18.11
N PRO A 95 -14.60 -7.57 -18.75
CA PRO A 95 -14.59 -7.84 -20.18
C PRO A 95 -14.44 -6.57 -21.04
N VAL A 96 -13.76 -6.67 -22.19
CA VAL A 96 -13.55 -5.52 -23.09
C VAL A 96 -14.88 -4.87 -23.53
N ALA A 97 -15.92 -5.65 -23.80
CA ALA A 97 -17.26 -5.16 -24.12
C ALA A 97 -17.96 -4.43 -22.97
N ASP A 98 -17.59 -4.73 -21.72
CA ASP A 98 -18.12 -4.04 -20.53
C ASP A 98 -17.35 -2.74 -20.26
N LEU A 99 -16.04 -2.73 -20.54
CA LEU A 99 -15.22 -1.53 -20.53
C LEU A 99 -15.65 -0.54 -21.61
N ALA A 100 -15.91 -1.00 -22.83
CA ALA A 100 -16.43 -0.16 -23.93
C ALA A 100 -17.78 0.49 -23.58
N ARG A 101 -18.63 -0.22 -22.84
CA ARG A 101 -19.93 0.28 -22.35
C ARG A 101 -19.84 1.12 -21.08
N SER A 102 -18.68 1.21 -20.44
CA SER A 102 -18.52 2.01 -19.22
C SER A 102 -18.59 3.51 -19.54
N VAL A 103 -19.60 4.18 -18.99
CA VAL A 103 -19.73 5.64 -19.10
C VAL A 103 -18.73 6.25 -18.13
N ALA A 104 -17.70 6.89 -18.68
CA ALA A 104 -16.68 7.59 -17.91
C ALA A 104 -17.33 8.57 -16.92
N PRO A 105 -17.14 8.42 -15.58
CA PRO A 105 -17.56 9.44 -14.66
C PRO A 105 -16.80 10.73 -14.99
N ARG A 106 -17.51 11.86 -15.10
CA ARG A 106 -16.92 13.19 -15.37
C ARG A 106 -15.63 13.37 -14.55
N ARG A 107 -14.53 13.78 -15.20
CA ARG A 107 -13.22 14.00 -14.56
C ARG A 107 -13.33 14.98 -13.38
N SER A 108 -13.62 14.44 -12.19
CA SER A 108 -13.67 15.18 -10.93
C SER A 108 -12.36 15.94 -10.72
N ALA A 109 -12.45 17.23 -10.39
CA ALA A 109 -11.29 18.04 -9.99
C ALA A 109 -10.60 17.52 -8.71
N TRP A 110 -11.24 16.59 -7.98
CA TRP A 110 -10.75 15.98 -6.75
C TRP A 110 -10.45 14.49 -6.94
N ALA A 111 -9.28 14.05 -6.49
CA ALA A 111 -8.93 12.64 -6.32
C ALA A 111 -8.98 12.25 -4.84
N ARG A 112 -9.25 10.97 -4.54
CA ARG A 112 -9.05 10.40 -3.20
C ARG A 112 -7.65 9.80 -3.13
N VAL A 113 -6.87 10.21 -2.14
CA VAL A 113 -5.50 9.72 -1.90
C VAL A 113 -5.46 9.08 -0.51
N GLU A 114 -4.85 7.89 -0.39
CA GLU A 114 -4.72 7.24 0.92
C GLU A 114 -3.98 8.14 1.92
N THR A 115 -4.49 8.24 3.15
CA THR A 115 -3.90 9.09 4.20
C THR A 115 -2.45 8.71 4.47
N ALA A 116 -2.09 7.43 4.41
CA ALA A 116 -0.71 6.95 4.52
C ALA A 116 0.25 7.60 3.50
N VAL A 117 -0.20 7.86 2.27
CA VAL A 117 0.60 8.53 1.23
C VAL A 117 0.76 10.01 1.54
N VAL A 118 -0.33 10.67 1.95
CA VAL A 118 -0.31 12.10 2.35
C VAL A 118 0.58 12.31 3.56
N LEU A 119 0.47 11.47 4.60
CA LEU A 119 1.32 11.55 5.79
C LEU A 119 2.80 11.27 5.47
N ARG A 120 3.11 10.38 4.51
CA ARG A 120 4.50 10.20 4.01
C ARG A 120 5.04 11.46 3.35
N CYS A 121 4.25 12.09 2.49
CA CYS A 121 4.61 13.34 1.81
C CYS A 121 4.85 14.47 2.84
N LEU A 122 3.90 14.69 3.75
CA LEU A 122 4.02 15.71 4.80
C LEU A 122 5.20 15.42 5.73
N ALA A 123 5.41 14.16 6.12
CA ALA A 123 6.51 13.80 7.02
C ALA A 123 7.89 14.01 6.39
N ILE A 124 8.11 13.69 5.11
CA ILE A 124 9.42 13.93 4.49
C ILE A 124 9.68 15.43 4.27
N VAL A 125 8.65 16.20 3.86
CA VAL A 125 8.75 17.67 3.79
C VAL A 125 9.06 18.25 5.18
N ALA A 126 8.45 17.74 6.24
CA ALA A 126 8.69 18.20 7.61
C ALA A 126 10.11 17.87 8.11
N ILE A 127 10.61 16.67 7.81
CA ILE A 127 11.99 16.26 8.13
C ILE A 127 12.99 17.18 7.44
N VAL A 128 12.89 17.30 6.11
CA VAL A 128 13.84 18.10 5.32
C VAL A 128 13.75 19.58 5.67
N GLY A 129 12.55 20.13 5.82
CA GLY A 129 12.34 21.53 6.20
C GLY A 129 12.88 21.87 7.59
N THR A 130 12.85 20.92 8.53
CA THR A 130 13.46 21.06 9.85
C THR A 130 14.99 20.93 9.81
N HIS A 131 15.55 20.08 8.95
CA HIS A 131 16.99 19.99 8.77
C HIS A 131 17.57 21.20 8.01
N ALA A 132 16.79 21.79 7.10
CA ALA A 132 17.14 23.00 6.36
C ALA A 132 16.96 24.31 7.15
N ASP A 133 16.50 24.24 8.40
CA ASP A 133 16.14 25.39 9.26
C ASP A 133 15.08 26.33 8.64
N LEU A 134 14.20 25.80 7.78
CA LEU A 134 13.09 26.55 7.19
C LEU A 134 11.91 26.71 8.16
N PHE A 135 11.65 25.69 8.97
CA PHE A 135 10.64 25.67 10.04
C PHE A 135 10.91 24.50 11.00
N THR A 136 10.42 24.58 12.25
CA THR A 136 10.74 23.58 13.30
C THR A 136 9.61 22.56 13.55
N LEU A 137 9.28 21.74 12.54
CA LEU A 137 8.20 20.73 12.64
C LEU A 137 8.76 19.30 12.83
N ARG A 138 9.20 19.02 14.06
CA ARG A 138 9.79 17.73 14.44
C ARG A 138 8.71 16.63 14.57
N GLY A 139 9.11 15.37 14.40
CA GLY A 139 8.26 14.19 14.60
C GLY A 139 7.98 13.37 13.34
N GLY A 140 8.19 13.92 12.15
CA GLY A 140 7.90 13.24 10.87
C GLY A 140 8.47 11.82 10.75
N ALA A 141 9.72 11.58 11.16
CA ALA A 141 10.33 10.24 11.13
C ALA A 141 9.63 9.21 12.05
N HIS A 142 9.04 9.66 13.16
CA HIS A 142 8.33 8.80 14.10
C HIS A 142 6.93 8.45 13.57
N LEU A 143 6.27 9.41 12.93
CA LEU A 143 5.04 9.19 12.18
C LEU A 143 5.26 8.23 10.99
N LEU A 144 6.42 8.32 10.31
CA LEU A 144 6.79 7.37 9.25
C LEU A 144 6.92 5.93 9.76
N LEU A 145 7.33 5.69 11.01
CA LEU A 145 7.34 4.33 11.61
C LEU A 145 5.91 3.78 11.77
N ALA A 146 4.97 4.61 12.22
CA ALA A 146 3.55 4.21 12.28
C ALA A 146 2.97 3.93 10.88
N VAL A 147 3.27 4.77 9.89
CA VAL A 147 2.85 4.51 8.50
C VAL A 147 3.54 3.26 7.93
N ALA A 148 4.78 2.97 8.30
CA ALA A 148 5.48 1.74 7.90
C ALA A 148 4.83 0.48 8.49
N GLY A 149 4.45 0.49 9.77
CA GLY A 149 3.72 -0.60 10.41
C GLY A 149 2.34 -0.85 9.79
N TYR A 150 1.61 0.24 9.52
CA TYR A 150 0.33 0.18 8.82
C TYR A 150 0.44 -0.47 7.42
N ASN A 151 1.45 -0.07 6.65
CA ASN A 151 1.68 -0.62 5.32
C ASN A 151 2.17 -2.08 5.37
N ALA A 152 3.06 -2.43 6.31
CA ALA A 152 3.55 -3.80 6.47
C ALA A 152 2.42 -4.78 6.81
N ALA A 153 1.51 -4.37 7.71
CA ALA A 153 0.31 -5.13 8.06
C ALA A 153 -0.62 -5.38 6.87
N ARG A 154 -0.84 -4.35 6.02
CA ARG A 154 -1.73 -4.44 4.84
C ARG A 154 -1.13 -5.24 3.68
N PHE A 155 0.18 -5.14 3.43
CA PHE A 155 0.78 -5.62 2.17
C PHE A 155 1.81 -6.75 2.34
N THR A 156 2.55 -6.78 3.44
CA THR A 156 3.65 -7.76 3.66
C THR A 156 3.17 -8.95 4.47
N PHE A 157 2.38 -8.71 5.51
CA PHE A 157 1.99 -9.73 6.50
C PHE A 157 0.82 -10.67 6.12
N PRO A 158 -0.05 -10.42 5.11
CA PRO A 158 -1.12 -11.36 4.73
C PRO A 158 -0.69 -12.64 3.98
N ALA A 159 0.61 -12.96 3.90
CA ALA A 159 1.10 -14.18 3.24
C ALA A 159 0.67 -15.45 3.99
N THR A 160 0.23 -16.47 3.26
CA THR A 160 -0.41 -17.68 3.85
C THR A 160 0.56 -18.82 4.16
N GLY A 161 1.86 -18.66 3.85
CA GLY A 161 2.90 -19.64 4.17
C GLY A 161 4.21 -18.99 4.62
N ALA A 162 5.00 -19.70 5.44
CA ALA A 162 6.24 -19.17 6.03
C ALA A 162 7.29 -18.76 4.97
N ARG A 163 7.47 -19.57 3.91
CA ARG A 163 8.38 -19.24 2.79
C ARG A 163 7.91 -18.01 2.01
N GLU A 164 6.62 -17.90 1.74
CA GLU A 164 6.06 -16.75 1.04
C GLU A 164 6.15 -15.48 1.89
N HIS A 165 5.86 -15.57 3.19
CA HIS A 165 6.02 -14.48 4.14
C HIS A 165 7.48 -13.98 4.16
N ALA A 166 8.45 -14.89 4.33
CA ALA A 166 9.86 -14.58 4.28
C ALA A 166 10.28 -13.94 2.94
N ALA A 167 9.74 -14.39 1.81
CA ALA A 167 10.02 -13.80 0.50
C ALA A 167 9.42 -12.38 0.35
N ARG A 168 8.18 -12.15 0.80
CA ARG A 168 7.55 -10.81 0.76
C ARG A 168 8.25 -9.84 1.73
N ALA A 169 8.59 -10.30 2.92
CA ALA A 169 9.35 -9.56 3.91
C ALA A 169 10.76 -9.23 3.41
N GLY A 170 11.49 -10.22 2.88
CA GLY A 170 12.81 -10.06 2.27
C GLY A 170 12.81 -9.06 1.10
N ARG A 171 11.80 -9.09 0.23
CA ARG A 171 11.62 -8.06 -0.83
C ARG A 171 11.36 -6.67 -0.26
N THR A 172 10.57 -6.57 0.82
CA THR A 172 10.28 -5.28 1.50
C THR A 172 11.55 -4.73 2.15
N LEU A 173 12.28 -5.59 2.86
CA LEU A 173 13.53 -5.28 3.52
C LEU A 173 14.61 -4.86 2.51
N ALA A 174 14.80 -5.63 1.43
CA ALA A 174 15.76 -5.31 0.39
C ALA A 174 15.48 -3.96 -0.29
N ARG A 175 14.21 -3.60 -0.52
CA ARG A 175 13.81 -2.29 -1.06
C ARG A 175 14.20 -1.09 -0.18
N VAL A 176 14.49 -1.32 1.10
CA VAL A 176 14.92 -0.28 2.05
C VAL A 176 16.42 -0.40 2.35
N ALA A 177 16.87 -1.59 2.74
CA ALA A 177 18.24 -1.87 3.15
C ALA A 177 19.25 -1.73 1.99
N VAL A 178 18.99 -2.31 0.81
CA VAL A 178 19.96 -2.29 -0.31
C VAL A 178 20.33 -0.87 -0.77
N PRO A 179 19.39 0.04 -1.11
CA PRO A 179 19.76 1.40 -1.49
C PRO A 179 20.40 2.19 -0.34
N THR A 180 20.05 1.89 0.91
CA THR A 180 20.64 2.54 2.09
C THR A 180 22.08 2.09 2.30
N VAL A 181 22.34 0.78 2.37
CA VAL A 181 23.68 0.20 2.55
C VAL A 181 24.59 0.58 1.38
N ALA A 182 24.07 0.62 0.15
CA ALA A 182 24.84 1.10 -1.01
C ALA A 182 25.22 2.58 -0.87
N TRP A 183 24.26 3.47 -0.62
CA TRP A 183 24.50 4.92 -0.51
C TRP A 183 25.40 5.27 0.67
N VAL A 184 25.04 4.79 1.87
CA VAL A 184 25.78 5.07 3.10
C VAL A 184 27.11 4.33 3.12
N GLY A 185 27.22 3.17 2.48
CA GLY A 185 28.48 2.45 2.25
C GLY A 185 29.45 3.25 1.39
N CYS A 186 29.01 3.82 0.26
CA CYS A 186 29.83 4.75 -0.52
C CYS A 186 30.28 5.95 0.31
N LEU A 187 29.39 6.55 1.10
CA LEU A 187 29.75 7.67 1.98
C LEU A 187 30.71 7.27 3.12
N ALA A 188 30.64 6.02 3.61
CA ALA A 188 31.57 5.49 4.61
C ALA A 188 32.97 5.21 4.01
N LEU A 189 33.04 4.71 2.77
CA LEU A 189 34.31 4.59 2.04
C LEU A 189 34.96 5.96 1.77
N LEU A 190 34.16 7.02 1.63
CA LEU A 190 34.61 8.41 1.55
C LEU A 190 34.88 9.05 2.93
N GLY A 191 34.86 8.29 4.03
CA GLY A 191 35.15 8.75 5.39
C GLY A 191 34.08 9.65 6.04
N ALA A 192 32.90 9.82 5.42
CA ALA A 192 31.85 10.70 5.94
C ALA A 192 31.06 10.08 7.11
N TYR A 193 30.96 8.75 7.17
CA TYR A 193 30.25 7.97 8.18
C TYR A 193 31.06 6.72 8.61
N PRO A 194 30.89 6.20 9.83
CA PRO A 194 31.51 4.94 10.23
C PRO A 194 30.83 3.74 9.56
N TRP A 195 31.57 2.64 9.44
CA TRP A 195 31.08 1.39 8.84
C TRP A 195 29.82 0.84 9.54
N THR A 196 29.66 1.08 10.84
CA THR A 196 28.47 0.70 11.62
C THR A 196 27.20 1.34 11.09
N THR A 197 27.30 2.58 10.59
CA THR A 197 26.18 3.30 9.98
C THR A 197 25.87 2.80 8.58
N ALA A 198 26.89 2.38 7.82
CA ALA A 198 26.69 1.76 6.51
C ALA A 198 26.00 0.38 6.61
N LEU A 199 26.32 -0.42 7.63
CA LEU A 199 25.73 -1.74 7.86
C LEU A 199 24.45 -1.72 8.73
N LEU A 200 24.01 -0.55 9.19
CA LEU A 200 22.82 -0.37 10.05
C LEU A 200 22.94 -1.14 11.38
N VAL A 201 24.09 -1.00 12.05
CA VAL A 201 24.43 -1.66 13.32
C VAL A 201 24.96 -0.67 14.38
N ASN A 202 24.57 0.60 14.32
CA ASN A 202 24.94 1.57 15.36
C ASN A 202 24.30 1.26 16.73
N GLY A 203 23.14 0.61 16.78
CA GLY A 203 22.52 0.14 18.02
C GLY A 203 23.47 -0.72 18.86
N PRO A 204 23.91 -1.89 18.37
CA PRO A 204 24.79 -2.77 19.12
C PRO A 204 26.28 -2.35 19.12
N LEU A 205 26.75 -1.60 18.10
CA LEU A 205 28.20 -1.39 17.87
C LEU A 205 28.60 0.08 17.63
N GLY A 206 27.65 1.02 17.64
CA GLY A 206 27.87 2.44 17.42
C GLY A 206 28.03 3.23 18.72
N PRO A 207 28.19 4.58 18.63
CA PRO A 207 28.32 5.44 19.80
C PRO A 207 26.97 5.71 20.48
N ASP A 208 26.90 5.73 21.81
CA ASP A 208 25.63 5.96 22.52
C ASP A 208 25.10 7.40 22.46
N ARG A 209 25.91 8.35 21.98
CA ARG A 209 25.54 9.77 21.85
C ARG A 209 25.07 10.13 20.44
N TRP A 210 24.08 11.03 20.37
CA TRP A 210 23.65 11.66 19.12
C TRP A 210 24.82 12.31 18.37
N GLY A 211 24.81 12.19 17.05
CA GLY A 211 25.84 12.72 16.16
C GLY A 211 25.74 12.11 14.77
N ARG A 212 26.78 12.28 13.93
CA ARG A 212 26.79 11.84 12.52
C ARG A 212 26.40 10.37 12.32
N ALA A 213 26.87 9.46 13.19
CA ALA A 213 26.52 8.04 13.12
C ALA A 213 25.00 7.77 13.16
N TRP A 214 24.24 8.64 13.82
CA TRP A 214 22.79 8.52 14.00
C TRP A 214 21.97 9.27 12.95
N HIS A 215 22.57 9.88 11.92
CA HIS A 215 21.81 10.55 10.85
C HIS A 215 20.81 9.63 10.12
N TYR A 216 21.08 8.31 10.08
CA TYR A 216 20.22 7.33 9.42
C TYR A 216 19.46 6.40 10.40
N TRP A 217 19.36 6.78 11.68
CA TRP A 217 18.72 6.00 12.75
C TRP A 217 17.34 5.45 12.37
N PHE A 218 16.52 6.23 11.66
CA PHE A 218 15.18 5.84 11.26
C PHE A 218 15.19 4.59 10.38
N VAL A 219 16.14 4.51 9.44
CA VAL A 219 16.24 3.38 8.51
C VAL A 219 16.78 2.15 9.23
N GLU A 220 17.77 2.33 10.11
CA GLU A 220 18.29 1.27 10.97
C GLU A 220 17.19 0.68 11.86
N ALA A 221 16.47 1.51 12.60
CA ALA A 221 15.35 1.09 13.45
C ALA A 221 14.25 0.38 12.63
N LEU A 222 13.88 0.91 11.47
CA LEU A 222 12.89 0.28 10.58
C LEU A 222 13.36 -1.09 10.07
N VAL A 223 14.63 -1.22 9.68
CA VAL A 223 15.23 -2.50 9.24
C VAL A 223 15.18 -3.53 10.35
N TRP A 224 15.63 -3.18 11.56
CA TRP A 224 15.59 -4.10 12.71
C TRP A 224 14.17 -4.47 13.12
N ILE A 225 13.22 -3.53 13.11
CA ILE A 225 11.81 -3.81 13.39
C ILE A 225 11.22 -4.75 12.33
N LEU A 226 11.52 -4.56 11.04
CA LEU A 226 11.07 -5.46 9.97
C LEU A 226 11.66 -6.86 10.10
N VAL A 227 12.95 -6.99 10.44
CA VAL A 227 13.60 -8.28 10.70
C VAL A 227 12.96 -8.98 11.91
N ALA A 228 12.83 -8.27 13.04
CA ALA A 228 12.25 -8.82 14.27
C ALA A 228 10.79 -9.24 14.09
N THR A 229 9.96 -8.43 13.43
CA THR A 229 8.55 -8.78 13.16
C THR A 229 8.41 -9.92 12.16
N THR A 230 9.31 -10.04 11.18
CA THR A 230 9.35 -11.18 10.25
C THR A 230 9.76 -12.48 10.97
N ALA A 231 10.76 -12.42 11.85
CA ALA A 231 11.17 -13.55 12.68
C ALA A 231 10.04 -13.99 13.64
N LEU A 232 9.37 -13.03 14.28
CA LEU A 232 8.20 -13.28 15.12
C LEU A 232 7.06 -13.94 14.34
N LEU A 233 6.75 -13.47 13.12
CA LEU A 233 5.72 -14.04 12.25
C LEU A 233 6.15 -15.37 11.59
N ALA A 234 7.43 -15.76 11.63
CA ALA A 234 7.86 -17.11 11.27
C ALA A 234 7.36 -18.14 12.31
N VAL A 235 7.19 -17.75 13.58
CA VAL A 235 6.73 -18.63 14.66
C VAL A 235 5.30 -19.12 14.41
N PRO A 236 5.04 -20.44 14.29
CA PRO A 236 3.71 -20.95 13.97
C PRO A 236 2.63 -20.60 15.01
N ALA A 237 2.99 -20.48 16.29
CA ALA A 237 2.08 -20.06 17.35
C ALA A 237 1.58 -18.63 17.14
N VAL A 238 2.46 -17.69 16.79
CA VAL A 238 2.10 -16.30 16.50
C VAL A 238 1.21 -16.21 15.26
N ARG A 239 1.53 -16.97 14.18
CA ARG A 239 0.64 -17.01 13.00
C ARG A 239 -0.75 -17.52 13.34
N ARG A 240 -0.87 -18.58 14.15
CA ARG A 240 -2.15 -19.13 14.62
C ARG A 240 -2.92 -18.10 15.46
N ALA A 241 -2.26 -17.46 16.42
CA ALA A 241 -2.87 -16.40 17.23
C ALA A 241 -3.35 -15.22 16.37
N ARG A 242 -2.56 -14.78 15.39
CA ARG A 242 -2.94 -13.70 14.47
C ARG A 242 -4.08 -14.09 13.52
N ALA A 243 -4.14 -15.35 13.08
CA ALA A 243 -5.23 -15.82 12.22
C ALA A 243 -6.59 -15.78 12.94
N GLY A 244 -6.64 -16.13 14.23
CA GLY A 244 -7.85 -16.02 15.05
C GLY A 244 -8.14 -14.60 15.55
N HIS A 245 -7.12 -13.85 15.97
CA HIS A 245 -7.26 -12.57 16.67
C HIS A 245 -6.27 -11.51 16.17
N PRO A 246 -6.37 -11.06 14.91
CA PRO A 246 -5.37 -10.19 14.28
C PRO A 246 -5.18 -8.85 15.00
N PHE A 247 -6.29 -8.22 15.42
CA PHE A 247 -6.25 -6.97 16.17
C PHE A 247 -5.63 -7.13 17.57
N ALA A 248 -5.99 -8.20 18.30
CA ALA A 248 -5.46 -8.44 19.64
C ALA A 248 -3.94 -8.70 19.64
N VAL A 249 -3.43 -9.40 18.62
CA VAL A 249 -1.98 -9.58 18.45
C VAL A 249 -1.28 -8.24 18.20
N ALA A 250 -1.84 -7.37 17.36
CA ALA A 250 -1.26 -6.06 17.10
C ALA A 250 -1.25 -5.16 18.35
N VAL A 251 -2.35 -5.13 19.12
CA VAL A 251 -2.42 -4.41 20.41
C VAL A 251 -1.48 -5.00 21.46
N GLY A 252 -1.33 -6.33 21.51
CA GLY A 252 -0.34 -6.98 22.37
C GLY A 252 1.09 -6.55 22.05
N LEU A 253 1.42 -6.39 20.75
CA LEU A 253 2.72 -5.87 20.32
C LEU A 253 2.90 -4.38 20.64
N VAL A 254 1.83 -3.58 20.65
CA VAL A 254 1.88 -2.21 21.20
C VAL A 254 2.26 -2.27 22.68
N ALA A 255 1.57 -3.07 23.48
CA ALA A 255 1.86 -3.20 24.92
C ALA A 255 3.32 -3.64 25.19
N VAL A 256 3.84 -4.62 24.44
CA VAL A 256 5.25 -5.03 24.53
C VAL A 256 6.20 -3.89 24.15
N GLY A 257 5.92 -3.17 23.07
CA GLY A 257 6.72 -2.00 22.66
C GLY A 257 6.64 -0.81 23.62
N LEU A 258 5.65 -0.78 24.51
CA LEU A 258 5.53 0.26 25.54
C LEU A 258 6.39 -0.03 26.78
N LEU A 259 6.89 -1.25 26.98
CA LEU A 259 7.73 -1.59 28.14
C LEU A 259 9.05 -0.79 28.17
N PRO A 260 9.82 -0.64 27.06
CA PRO A 260 11.00 0.23 27.06
C PRO A 260 10.62 1.72 27.11
N ARG A 261 9.55 2.11 26.41
CA ARG A 261 9.02 3.49 26.35
C ARG A 261 8.69 4.07 27.74
N PHE A 262 8.24 3.25 28.69
CA PHE A 262 7.98 3.65 30.08
C PHE A 262 9.09 3.24 31.06
N GLY A 263 10.26 2.80 30.57
CA GLY A 263 11.40 2.43 31.40
C GLY A 263 11.20 1.17 32.25
N LEU A 264 10.16 0.37 31.99
CA LEU A 264 9.84 -0.89 32.68
C LEU A 264 10.83 -2.00 32.28
N VAL A 265 11.37 -1.92 31.06
CA VAL A 265 12.47 -2.76 30.57
C VAL A 265 13.53 -1.84 30.00
N ARG A 266 14.70 -1.76 30.64
CA ARG A 266 15.82 -0.96 30.13
C ARG A 266 16.68 -1.79 29.18
N VAL A 267 17.08 -1.16 28.08
CA VAL A 267 17.98 -1.73 27.08
C VAL A 267 18.95 -0.64 26.69
N ASP A 268 20.14 -0.71 27.29
CA ASP A 268 21.17 0.32 27.19
C ASP A 268 21.97 0.13 25.89
N THR A 269 21.36 0.53 24.76
CA THR A 269 22.03 0.58 23.45
C THR A 269 21.64 1.85 22.71
N GLY A 270 22.65 2.64 22.31
CA GLY A 270 22.46 3.85 21.52
C GLY A 270 21.74 4.98 22.28
N PRO A 271 21.46 6.11 21.60
CA PRO A 271 20.59 7.14 22.15
C PRO A 271 19.15 6.60 22.16
N GLU A 272 18.56 6.49 23.35
CA GLU A 272 17.25 5.84 23.61
C GLU A 272 16.19 6.12 22.52
N ARG A 273 16.01 7.38 22.12
CA ARG A 273 14.94 7.77 21.18
C ARG A 273 15.26 7.53 19.70
N GLY A 274 16.39 6.89 19.39
CA GLY A 274 16.84 6.53 18.05
C GLY A 274 16.91 5.03 17.77
N THR A 275 16.74 4.18 18.78
CA THR A 275 16.95 2.73 18.68
C THR A 275 15.63 1.94 18.61
N PRO A 276 15.62 0.78 17.89
CA PRO A 276 14.38 0.09 17.52
C PRO A 276 13.49 -0.28 18.70
N GLN A 277 14.07 -0.63 19.85
CA GLN A 277 13.32 -1.07 21.03
C GLN A 277 12.43 0.04 21.64
N TYR A 278 12.85 1.30 21.62
CA TYR A 278 12.10 2.42 22.19
C TYR A 278 11.10 3.04 21.20
N VAL A 279 11.22 2.75 19.90
CA VAL A 279 10.32 3.25 18.85
C VAL A 279 9.41 2.16 18.25
N PHE A 280 9.58 0.89 18.63
CA PHE A 280 8.78 -0.24 18.11
C PHE A 280 7.27 -0.04 18.31
N TRP A 281 6.84 0.55 19.43
CA TRP A 281 5.42 0.82 19.70
C TRP A 281 4.76 1.71 18.64
N LEU A 282 5.49 2.61 17.97
CA LEU A 282 4.96 3.41 16.86
C LEU A 282 4.59 2.52 15.66
N PHE A 283 5.49 1.60 15.30
CA PHE A 283 5.25 0.62 14.24
C PHE A 283 4.09 -0.32 14.62
N ALA A 284 4.07 -0.80 15.88
CA ALA A 284 2.99 -1.65 16.38
C ALA A 284 1.63 -0.91 16.42
N LEU A 285 1.59 0.38 16.76
CA LEU A 285 0.37 1.20 16.67
C LEU A 285 -0.10 1.26 15.22
N GLY A 286 0.80 1.54 14.28
CA GLY A 286 0.52 1.51 12.85
C GLY A 286 -0.11 0.20 12.38
N TRP A 287 0.44 -0.93 12.81
CA TRP A 287 -0.13 -2.26 12.57
C TRP A 287 -1.52 -2.38 13.19
N ALA A 288 -1.72 -1.98 14.45
CA ALA A 288 -3.03 -2.03 15.11
C ALA A 288 -4.08 -1.17 14.38
N VAL A 289 -3.70 -0.02 13.81
CA VAL A 289 -4.58 0.78 12.93
C VAL A 289 -5.03 -0.01 11.69
N ALA A 290 -4.13 -0.78 11.06
CA ALA A 290 -4.46 -1.56 9.88
C ALA A 290 -5.42 -2.73 10.15
N GLU A 291 -5.33 -3.34 11.35
CA GLU A 291 -6.18 -4.47 11.75
C GLU A 291 -7.51 -4.02 12.39
N ALA A 292 -7.66 -2.73 12.75
CA ALA A 292 -8.87 -2.18 13.38
C ALA A 292 -10.05 -2.05 12.40
N ARG A 293 -11.07 -2.90 12.55
CA ARG A 293 -12.25 -2.99 11.67
C ARG A 293 -13.45 -2.21 12.21
N THR A 294 -13.59 -2.13 13.53
CA THR A 294 -14.71 -1.53 14.24
C THR A 294 -14.35 -0.19 14.90
N THR A 295 -15.36 0.62 15.20
CA THR A 295 -15.17 1.89 15.93
C THR A 295 -14.57 1.66 17.33
N ARG A 296 -14.91 0.55 18.01
CA ARG A 296 -14.34 0.20 19.32
C ARG A 296 -12.84 -0.05 19.22
N GLU A 297 -12.39 -0.82 18.23
CA GLU A 297 -10.97 -1.07 18.00
C GLU A 297 -10.21 0.23 17.67
N ARG A 298 -10.80 1.13 16.87
CA ARG A 298 -10.22 2.46 16.59
C ARG A 298 -10.12 3.34 17.83
N LEU A 299 -11.10 3.29 18.74
CA LEU A 299 -11.05 3.99 20.03
C LEU A 299 -9.95 3.40 20.92
N VAL A 300 -9.78 2.08 20.96
CA VAL A 300 -8.66 1.42 21.69
C VAL A 300 -7.31 1.88 21.16
N VAL A 301 -7.10 1.92 19.83
CA VAL A 301 -5.84 2.41 19.25
C VAL A 301 -5.64 3.91 19.47
N SER A 302 -6.72 4.70 19.44
CA SER A 302 -6.66 6.14 19.77
C SER A 302 -6.26 6.37 21.23
N GLY A 303 -6.84 5.60 22.17
CA GLY A 303 -6.47 5.62 23.59
C GLY A 303 -5.04 5.17 23.84
N ALA A 304 -4.58 4.11 23.17
CA ALA A 304 -3.19 3.67 23.23
C ALA A 304 -2.21 4.74 22.72
N ALA A 305 -2.55 5.46 21.65
CA ALA A 305 -1.76 6.60 21.16
C ALA A 305 -1.76 7.78 22.15
N LEU A 306 -2.91 8.10 22.76
CA LEU A 306 -3.03 9.13 23.81
C LEU A 306 -2.22 8.82 25.07
N VAL A 307 -2.02 7.55 25.41
CA VAL A 307 -1.15 7.13 26.52
C VAL A 307 0.32 7.09 26.12
N ALA A 308 0.64 6.60 24.91
CA ALA A 308 2.02 6.35 24.49
C ALA A 308 2.80 7.60 24.10
N VAL A 309 2.15 8.56 23.42
CA VAL A 309 2.83 9.70 22.80
C VAL A 309 3.27 10.78 23.81
N PRO A 310 2.41 11.25 24.75
CA PRO A 310 2.77 12.38 25.62
C PRO A 310 4.00 12.11 26.48
N GLY A 311 4.93 13.07 26.50
CA GLY A 311 6.17 12.96 27.27
C GLY A 311 7.16 11.91 26.72
N PHE A 312 7.03 11.50 25.45
CA PHE A 312 8.07 10.68 24.81
C PHE A 312 9.22 11.56 24.28
N PHE A 313 8.91 12.79 23.87
CA PHE A 313 9.87 13.65 23.20
C PHE A 313 10.34 14.86 24.01
N ASP A 314 9.81 15.05 25.22
CA ASP A 314 9.95 16.26 26.05
C ASP A 314 9.62 17.56 25.28
N ALA A 315 8.73 17.46 24.28
CA ALA A 315 8.44 18.53 23.34
C ALA A 315 6.97 18.44 22.91
N PRO A 316 6.05 19.15 23.60
CA PRO A 316 4.60 19.02 23.37
C PRO A 316 4.16 19.23 21.91
N ALA A 317 4.83 20.12 21.17
CA ALA A 317 4.58 20.31 19.74
C ALA A 317 4.93 19.07 18.89
N ARG A 318 6.00 18.35 19.23
CA ARG A 318 6.41 17.10 18.57
C ARG A 318 5.51 15.93 18.96
N ASP A 319 5.09 15.88 20.23
CA ASP A 319 4.07 14.93 20.70
C ASP A 319 2.76 15.14 19.90
N ALA A 320 2.30 16.39 19.78
CA ALA A 320 1.09 16.75 19.03
C ALA A 320 1.17 16.36 17.55
N VAL A 321 2.27 16.63 16.84
CA VAL A 321 2.46 16.24 15.43
C VAL A 321 2.33 14.73 15.23
N VAL A 322 2.94 13.92 16.11
CA VAL A 322 2.89 12.46 16.00
C VAL A 322 1.50 11.94 16.38
N LEU A 323 0.89 12.45 17.45
CA LEU A 323 -0.45 12.07 17.89
C LEU A 323 -1.52 12.41 16.83
N VAL A 324 -1.52 13.63 16.30
CA VAL A 324 -2.46 14.05 15.25
C VAL A 324 -2.26 13.22 13.98
N GLY A 325 -1.01 12.93 13.59
CA GLY A 325 -0.72 12.05 12.46
C GLY A 325 -1.24 10.61 12.64
N ILE A 326 -1.12 10.04 13.85
CA ILE A 326 -1.65 8.71 14.18
C ILE A 326 -3.18 8.72 14.19
N LEU A 327 -3.81 9.73 14.81
CA LEU A 327 -5.27 9.86 14.83
C LEU A 327 -5.84 10.10 13.42
N ALA A 328 -5.16 10.86 12.57
CA ALA A 328 -5.49 10.99 11.16
C ALA A 328 -5.43 9.63 10.44
N LEU A 329 -4.41 8.81 10.71
CA LEU A 329 -4.30 7.46 10.13
C LEU A 329 -5.41 6.50 10.64
N VAL A 330 -5.87 6.65 11.89
CA VAL A 330 -6.98 5.88 12.49
C VAL A 330 -8.33 6.23 11.85
N TRP A 331 -8.63 7.53 11.74
CA TRP A 331 -9.98 8.01 11.44
C TRP A 331 -10.18 8.41 9.98
N LEU A 332 -9.14 8.91 9.30
CA LEU A 332 -9.18 9.30 7.90
C LEU A 332 -8.56 8.18 7.06
N ARG A 333 -9.40 7.42 6.33
CA ARG A 333 -8.90 6.35 5.43
C ARG A 333 -8.28 6.91 4.14
N ALA A 334 -8.84 8.01 3.63
CA ALA A 334 -8.35 8.74 2.47
C ALA A 334 -8.72 10.22 2.57
N VAL A 335 -7.87 11.08 2.01
CA VAL A 335 -8.06 12.53 1.93
C VAL A 335 -8.45 12.91 0.50
N ARG A 336 -9.34 13.89 0.32
CA ARG A 336 -9.63 14.47 -1.01
C ARG A 336 -8.60 15.56 -1.31
N LEU A 337 -7.88 15.42 -2.42
CA LEU A 337 -6.90 16.41 -2.89
C LEU A 337 -7.26 16.86 -4.31
N PRO A 338 -6.93 18.11 -4.71
CA PRO A 338 -7.04 18.52 -6.11
C PRO A 338 -6.21 17.60 -7.01
N ARG A 339 -6.80 17.13 -8.13
CA ARG A 339 -6.15 16.18 -9.05
C ARG A 339 -4.79 16.65 -9.56
N VAL A 340 -4.59 17.96 -9.70
CA VAL A 340 -3.33 18.61 -10.11
C VAL A 340 -2.19 18.34 -9.10
N VAL A 341 -2.51 18.21 -7.82
CA VAL A 341 -1.52 18.04 -6.73
C VAL A 341 -1.20 16.56 -6.47
N THR A 342 -2.11 15.64 -6.85
CA THR A 342 -1.95 14.19 -6.63
C THR A 342 -0.66 13.60 -7.19
N PRO A 343 -0.19 13.92 -8.42
CA PRO A 343 1.08 13.41 -8.93
C PRO A 343 2.29 13.85 -8.08
N VAL A 344 2.31 15.10 -7.63
CA VAL A 344 3.38 15.65 -6.79
C VAL A 344 3.45 14.92 -5.44
N VAL A 345 2.30 14.73 -4.78
CA VAL A 345 2.20 13.95 -3.53
C VAL A 345 2.65 12.50 -3.76
N GLY A 346 2.27 11.89 -4.89
CA GLY A 346 2.68 10.55 -5.27
C GLY A 346 4.20 10.41 -5.43
N VAL A 347 4.84 11.33 -6.15
CA VAL A 347 6.30 11.36 -6.33
C VAL A 347 7.02 11.57 -5.01
N VAL A 348 6.66 12.60 -4.23
CA VAL A 348 7.33 12.92 -2.95
C VAL A 348 7.15 11.80 -1.92
N ALA A 349 5.98 11.17 -1.85
CA ALA A 349 5.75 10.02 -0.97
C ALA A 349 6.50 8.76 -1.43
N SER A 350 6.81 8.62 -2.72
CA SER A 350 7.55 7.48 -3.28
C SER A 350 9.07 7.66 -3.16
N SER A 351 9.56 8.87 -3.40
CA SER A 351 10.96 9.25 -3.25
C SER A 351 11.39 9.50 -1.80
N SER A 352 10.48 9.35 -0.83
CA SER A 352 10.74 9.77 0.56
C SER A 352 11.97 9.10 1.20
N LEU A 353 12.26 7.84 0.85
CA LEU A 353 13.48 7.14 1.31
C LEU A 353 14.73 7.77 0.70
N TYR A 354 14.75 7.96 -0.61
CA TYR A 354 15.90 8.52 -1.34
C TYR A 354 16.15 9.98 -0.95
N THR A 355 15.09 10.75 -0.71
CA THR A 355 15.15 12.09 -0.11
C THR A 355 15.80 12.03 1.28
N TYR A 356 15.34 11.11 2.14
CA TYR A 356 15.90 10.94 3.48
C TYR A 356 17.39 10.58 3.47
N LEU A 357 17.82 9.77 2.50
CA LEU A 357 19.22 9.35 2.31
C LEU A 357 20.12 10.49 1.78
N THR A 358 19.62 11.32 0.87
CA THR A 358 20.42 12.30 0.12
C THR A 358 20.42 13.72 0.70
N GLN A 359 19.41 14.11 1.50
CA GLN A 359 19.28 15.45 2.09
C GLN A 359 20.54 15.94 2.80
N TRP A 360 21.27 15.04 3.48
CA TRP A 360 22.48 15.37 4.24
C TRP A 360 23.68 15.78 3.37
N GLN A 361 23.65 15.47 2.08
CA GLN A 361 24.66 15.90 1.11
C GLN A 361 24.25 17.21 0.40
N VAL A 362 22.95 17.50 0.33
CA VAL A 362 22.40 18.69 -0.33
C VAL A 362 22.37 19.90 0.62
N PHE A 363 21.91 19.71 1.85
CA PHE A 363 21.74 20.79 2.84
C PHE A 363 23.01 21.63 3.08
N PRO A 364 24.21 21.07 3.30
CA PRO A 364 25.38 21.86 3.66
C PRO A 364 25.77 22.91 2.61
N ALA A 365 25.53 22.63 1.33
CA ALA A 365 25.82 23.55 0.22
C ALA A 365 24.77 24.67 0.05
N LEU A 366 23.60 24.53 0.66
CA LEU A 366 22.44 25.43 0.51
C LEU A 366 21.93 25.97 1.85
N ARG A 367 22.74 25.85 2.92
CA ARG A 367 22.39 26.22 4.31
C ARG A 367 21.89 27.67 4.45
N ASP A 368 22.43 28.58 3.63
CA ASP A 368 22.12 30.01 3.66
C ASP A 368 20.83 30.36 2.88
N VAL A 369 20.21 29.37 2.21
CA VAL A 369 18.95 29.49 1.45
C VAL A 369 17.98 28.33 1.75
N PRO A 370 17.39 28.27 2.97
CA PRO A 370 16.57 27.15 3.46
C PRO A 370 15.48 26.62 2.52
N ALA A 371 14.77 27.52 1.83
CA ALA A 371 13.72 27.14 0.88
C ALA A 371 14.29 26.39 -0.34
N LEU A 372 15.45 26.82 -0.85
CA LEU A 372 16.14 26.15 -1.95
C LEU A 372 16.74 24.82 -1.49
N ALA A 373 17.28 24.75 -0.26
CA ALA A 373 17.76 23.49 0.33
C ALA A 373 16.67 22.43 0.41
N LEU A 374 15.45 22.80 0.82
CA LEU A 374 14.28 21.91 0.82
C LEU A 374 13.92 21.42 -0.58
N VAL A 375 13.75 22.33 -1.54
CA VAL A 375 13.36 21.99 -2.92
C VAL A 375 14.44 21.13 -3.59
N ALA A 376 15.72 21.50 -3.48
CA ALA A 376 16.83 20.74 -4.02
C ALA A 376 16.91 19.33 -3.43
N SER A 377 16.72 19.18 -2.11
CA SER A 377 16.74 17.86 -1.46
C SER A 377 15.60 16.95 -1.95
N LEU A 378 14.40 17.51 -2.14
CA LEU A 378 13.25 16.79 -2.70
C LEU A 378 13.50 16.37 -4.17
N LEU A 379 14.08 17.25 -4.98
CA LEU A 379 14.42 16.98 -6.38
C LEU A 379 15.53 15.93 -6.53
N VAL A 380 16.61 16.04 -5.75
CA VAL A 380 17.70 15.04 -5.72
C VAL A 380 17.17 13.69 -5.25
N GLY A 381 16.34 13.67 -4.20
CA GLY A 381 15.65 12.46 -3.75
C GLY A 381 14.75 11.84 -4.81
N ALA A 382 13.99 12.65 -5.56
CA ALA A 382 13.15 12.18 -6.67
C ALA A 382 13.97 11.63 -7.85
N ALA A 383 15.08 12.28 -8.21
CA ALA A 383 15.99 11.83 -9.27
C ALA A 383 16.67 10.51 -8.89
N ALA A 384 17.17 10.38 -7.65
CA ALA A 384 17.76 9.15 -7.15
C ALA A 384 16.76 7.99 -7.08
N TRP A 385 15.52 8.26 -6.65
CA TRP A 385 14.41 7.29 -6.69
C TRP A 385 14.10 6.82 -8.11
N TRP A 386 13.97 7.75 -9.06
CA TRP A 386 13.69 7.43 -10.46
C TRP A 386 14.80 6.59 -11.08
N LEU A 387 16.07 6.94 -10.81
CA LEU A 387 17.23 6.19 -11.30
C LEU A 387 17.24 4.76 -10.73
N ALA A 388 17.03 4.61 -9.43
CA ALA A 388 16.97 3.29 -8.79
C ALA A 388 15.82 2.43 -9.33
N GLU A 389 14.65 3.02 -9.60
CA GLU A 389 13.51 2.33 -10.21
C GLU A 389 13.76 1.98 -11.69
N ARG A 390 14.53 2.78 -12.42
CA ARG A 390 14.97 2.48 -13.79
C ARG A 390 15.99 1.34 -13.82
N LEU A 391 17.01 1.39 -12.94
CA LEU A 391 18.01 0.33 -12.79
C LEU A 391 17.35 -1.00 -12.38
N ARG A 392 16.38 -0.97 -11.46
CA ARG A 392 15.63 -2.17 -11.06
C ARG A 392 14.85 -2.80 -12.21
N ARG A 393 14.27 -1.99 -13.10
CA ARG A 393 13.56 -2.48 -14.30
C ARG A 393 14.50 -2.99 -15.40
N ALA A 394 15.74 -2.50 -15.45
CA ALA A 394 16.76 -2.97 -16.39
C ALA A 394 17.46 -4.27 -15.95
N LEU A 395 17.39 -4.64 -14.66
CA LEU A 395 17.92 -5.90 -14.15
C LEU A 395 16.98 -7.06 -14.49
N PRO A 396 17.44 -8.10 -15.23
CA PRO A 396 16.62 -9.28 -15.50
C PRO A 396 16.14 -9.94 -14.21
N ALA A 397 14.88 -10.39 -14.20
CA ALA A 397 14.28 -11.09 -13.07
C ALA A 397 14.89 -12.49 -12.88
N ARG A 398 16.09 -12.55 -12.29
CA ARG A 398 16.76 -13.79 -11.86
C ARG A 398 15.98 -14.45 -10.73
N GLY A 399 14.98 -15.24 -11.08
CA GLY A 399 14.12 -15.93 -10.11
C GLY A 399 12.75 -16.41 -10.63
N GLY A 400 12.49 -16.39 -11.93
CA GLY A 400 11.37 -17.15 -12.49
C GLY A 400 11.58 -18.64 -12.26
N ALA A 401 10.66 -19.31 -11.58
CA ALA A 401 10.62 -20.77 -11.54
C ALA A 401 10.46 -21.30 -12.98
N PRO A 402 10.99 -22.50 -13.31
CA PRO A 402 10.73 -23.09 -14.63
C PRO A 402 9.23 -23.16 -14.88
N ALA A 403 8.82 -22.80 -16.10
CA ALA A 403 7.42 -22.91 -16.50
C ALA A 403 6.92 -24.34 -16.23
N PRO A 404 5.70 -24.52 -15.70
CA PRO A 404 5.13 -25.85 -15.56
C PRO A 404 5.12 -26.50 -16.96
N ALA A 405 5.70 -27.70 -17.05
CA ALA A 405 5.72 -28.44 -18.30
C ALA A 405 4.30 -28.57 -18.84
N ALA A 406 4.13 -28.39 -20.15
CA ALA A 406 2.83 -28.51 -20.80
C ALA A 406 2.19 -29.87 -20.44
N PRO A 407 0.88 -29.90 -20.13
CA PRO A 407 0.21 -31.16 -19.84
C PRO A 407 0.35 -32.10 -21.05
N PRO A 408 0.57 -33.41 -20.84
CA PRO A 408 0.67 -34.36 -21.94
C PRO A 408 -0.62 -34.33 -22.78
N PRO A 409 -0.53 -34.56 -24.10
CA PRO A 409 -1.70 -34.54 -24.96
C PRO A 409 -2.76 -35.53 -24.46
N PRO A 410 -4.06 -35.20 -24.56
CA PRO A 410 -5.12 -36.06 -24.06
C PRO A 410 -5.05 -37.44 -24.73
N VAL A 411 -4.97 -38.48 -23.91
CA VAL A 411 -5.05 -39.86 -24.39
C VAL A 411 -6.42 -40.03 -25.07
N PRO A 412 -6.47 -40.46 -26.35
CA PRO A 412 -7.74 -40.60 -27.05
C PRO A 412 -8.60 -41.66 -26.37
N VAL A 413 -9.72 -41.22 -25.80
CA VAL A 413 -10.73 -42.12 -25.22
C VAL A 413 -11.27 -43.00 -26.34
N ARG A 414 -10.95 -44.29 -26.31
CA ARG A 414 -11.62 -45.28 -27.15
C ARG A 414 -13.09 -45.33 -26.74
N THR A 415 -13.96 -44.71 -27.53
CA THR A 415 -15.40 -44.93 -27.46
C THR A 415 -15.69 -46.43 -27.63
N PRO A 416 -16.50 -47.06 -26.76
CA PRO A 416 -16.92 -48.44 -26.97
C PRO A 416 -17.64 -48.58 -28.32
N ASP A 417 -17.22 -49.57 -29.10
CA ASP A 417 -17.86 -49.93 -30.36
C ASP A 417 -19.31 -50.39 -30.10
N PRO A 418 -20.34 -49.72 -30.66
CA PRO A 418 -21.74 -50.09 -30.46
C PRO A 418 -22.12 -51.42 -31.14
N ALA A 419 -21.25 -52.02 -31.97
CA ALA A 419 -21.55 -53.23 -32.74
C ALA A 419 -21.51 -54.55 -31.92
N ARG A 420 -21.24 -54.53 -30.60
CA ARG A 420 -21.39 -55.72 -29.73
C ARG A 420 -22.62 -55.63 -28.84
N ARG A 421 -23.79 -55.86 -29.43
CA ARG A 421 -24.99 -56.31 -28.72
C ARG A 421 -25.50 -57.61 -29.32
N THR A 422 -26.00 -58.47 -28.43
CA THR A 422 -26.73 -59.74 -28.66
C THR A 422 -25.91 -60.99 -29.05
N PRO A 423 -26.40 -62.19 -28.68
CA PRO A 423 -27.37 -62.48 -27.61
C PRO A 423 -26.70 -62.54 -26.23
#